data_AF-H2Z5R0-F1
#
_entry.id   AF-H2Z5R0-F1
#
_cell.length_a   1.000
_cell.length_b   1.000
_cell.length_c   1.000
_cell.angle_alpha   90.00
_cell.angle_beta   90.00
_cell.angle_gamma   90.00
#
_symmetry.space_group_name_H-M   'P 1'
#
loop_
_entity.id
_entity.type
_entity.pdbx_description
1 polymer ?
#
loop_
_entity_poly.entity_id
_entity_poly.type
_entity_poly.pdbx_seq_one_letter_code
_entity_poly.pdbx_strand_id
1 'polypeptide(L)'
;MRIITRSLAQVRKSTQPRSKKNDSLRHMIEHYSRFSPSPLSLRQFLDFAQKTGDEKRSFVWLRQELPTRLANMVKEMNKLPDELLAMPSTRLVTSWYNTSFGEVIDFDKNKTDRPDIERFNRVLQGIVQRHRNVVETMAHGIMEWKESCGDIDHFNQIYQDKIQYFLDRFYTSRIGIRILLNQHILLFGDSPERPSKLYGSIDPKC
;
A
#
# COMPACT_ATOMS: atom_id res chain seq x y z
N MET A 1 -13.97 50.98 40.49
CA MET A 1 -13.19 51.03 39.24
C MET A 1 -12.22 49.85 39.25
N ARG A 2 -12.49 48.84 38.39
CA ARG A 2 -11.61 47.78 37.83
C ARG A 2 -10.73 46.95 38.81
N ILE A 3 -11.18 45.75 39.19
CA ILE A 3 -11.00 44.41 38.55
C ILE A 3 -9.75 43.67 39.03
N ILE A 4 -10.04 42.57 39.71
CA ILE A 4 -9.17 41.45 40.13
C ILE A 4 -8.77 40.64 38.89
N THR A 5 -7.49 40.35 38.69
CA THR A 5 -7.01 39.37 37.69
C THR A 5 -6.54 38.09 38.37
N ARG A 6 -7.43 37.10 38.41
CA ARG A 6 -7.10 35.67 38.36
C ARG A 6 -7.53 35.18 36.98
N SER A 7 -6.70 34.40 36.28
CA SER A 7 -7.12 33.09 35.74
C SER A 7 -6.00 32.43 34.92
N LEU A 8 -5.59 31.26 35.40
CA LEU A 8 -5.06 30.16 34.59
C LEU A 8 -6.22 29.59 33.76
N ALA A 9 -6.16 29.72 32.43
CA ALA A 9 -6.68 28.74 31.46
C ALA A 9 -6.81 29.41 30.09
N GLN A 10 -6.06 28.92 29.10
CA GLN A 10 -6.53 28.55 27.75
C GLN A 10 -5.35 28.50 26.77
N VAL A 11 -4.59 27.41 26.81
CA VAL A 11 -4.01 26.87 25.57
C VAL A 11 -5.06 25.93 25.00
N ARG A 12 -5.96 26.47 24.17
CA ARG A 12 -6.93 25.68 23.41
C ARG A 12 -6.15 24.80 22.42
N LYS A 13 -6.06 23.49 22.69
CA LYS A 13 -5.80 22.49 21.66
C LYS A 13 -6.97 22.50 20.68
N SER A 14 -6.74 23.00 19.47
CA SER A 14 -7.66 22.87 18.34
C SER A 14 -7.71 21.40 17.91
N THR A 15 -8.60 20.64 18.54
CA THR A 15 -8.90 19.28 18.10
C THR A 15 -9.82 19.39 16.90
N GLN A 16 -9.28 19.32 15.68
CA GLN A 16 -10.10 19.21 14.48
C GLN A 16 -10.99 17.97 14.56
N PRO A 17 -12.26 18.03 14.12
CA PRO A 17 -13.17 16.89 14.18
C PRO A 17 -12.70 15.77 13.26
N ARG A 18 -12.52 14.56 13.79
CA ARG A 18 -12.21 13.34 13.02
C ARG A 18 -13.33 13.08 12.00
N SER A 19 -12.98 12.98 10.72
CA SER A 19 -13.93 12.67 9.63
C SER A 19 -14.48 11.25 9.75
N LYS A 20 -15.81 11.08 9.73
CA LYS A 20 -16.49 9.76 9.74
C LYS A 20 -15.98 8.81 8.64
N LYS A 21 -15.49 9.35 7.52
CA LYS A 21 -14.91 8.57 6.40
C LYS A 21 -13.60 7.89 6.82
N ASN A 22 -12.78 8.56 7.64
CA ASN A 22 -11.52 8.01 8.13
C ASN A 22 -11.75 6.88 9.15
N ASP A 23 -12.80 6.99 9.96
CA ASP A 23 -13.16 5.95 10.92
C ASP A 23 -13.68 4.69 10.20
N SER A 24 -14.45 4.85 9.12
CA SER A 24 -14.87 3.74 8.26
C SER A 24 -13.69 3.04 7.58
N LEU A 25 -12.74 3.80 7.01
CA LEU A 25 -11.55 3.23 6.36
C LEU A 25 -10.70 2.41 7.34
N ARG A 26 -10.51 2.89 8.57
CA ARG A 26 -9.79 2.17 9.62
C ARG A 26 -10.44 0.85 9.99
N HIS A 27 -11.77 0.83 10.10
CA HIS A 27 -12.51 -0.40 10.36
C HIS A 27 -12.34 -1.42 9.22
N MET A 28 -12.36 -0.95 7.97
CA MET A 28 -12.12 -1.81 6.81
C MET A 28 -10.69 -2.36 6.77
N ILE A 29 -9.68 -1.54 7.10
CA ILE A 29 -8.29 -2.01 7.22
C ILE A 29 -8.18 -3.09 8.30
N GLU A 30 -8.81 -2.87 9.46
CA GLU A 30 -8.85 -3.86 10.54
C GLU A 30 -9.49 -5.17 10.06
N HIS A 31 -10.66 -5.09 9.41
CA HIS A 31 -11.35 -6.25 8.85
C HIS A 31 -10.47 -7.04 7.86
N TYR A 32 -9.96 -6.36 6.84
CA TYR A 32 -9.20 -7.01 5.77
C TYR A 32 -7.83 -7.52 6.20
N SER A 33 -7.22 -6.91 7.23
CA SER A 33 -5.93 -7.36 7.77
C SER A 33 -5.98 -8.70 8.50
N ARG A 34 -7.17 -9.22 8.81
CA ARG A 34 -7.35 -10.53 9.44
C ARG A 34 -7.22 -11.68 8.44
N PHE A 35 -7.40 -11.41 7.15
CA PHE A 35 -7.22 -12.40 6.11
C PHE A 35 -5.73 -12.54 5.76
N SER A 36 -5.33 -13.76 5.41
CA SER A 36 -3.98 -14.04 4.93
C SER A 36 -3.91 -13.89 3.41
N PRO A 37 -2.89 -13.22 2.86
CA PRO A 37 -2.67 -13.17 1.41
C PRO A 37 -2.54 -14.57 0.79
N SER A 38 -3.15 -14.77 -0.36
CA SER A 38 -3.13 -16.04 -1.10
C SER A 38 -1.81 -16.17 -1.88
N PRO A 39 -0.92 -17.11 -1.56
CA PRO A 39 0.32 -17.28 -2.34
C PRO A 39 0.00 -17.76 -3.76
N LEU A 40 0.71 -17.22 -4.76
CA LEU A 40 0.66 -17.69 -6.13
C LEU A 40 2.05 -18.13 -6.59
N SER A 41 2.12 -19.32 -7.16
CA SER A 41 3.33 -19.84 -7.81
C SER A 41 3.49 -19.27 -9.23
N LEU A 42 4.73 -19.25 -9.72
CA LEU A 42 5.04 -18.86 -11.10
C LEU A 42 4.25 -19.68 -12.12
N ARG A 43 4.07 -20.98 -11.85
CA ARG A 43 3.28 -21.89 -12.70
C ARG A 43 1.82 -21.45 -12.79
N GLN A 44 1.21 -21.03 -11.69
CA GLN A 44 -0.17 -20.53 -11.70
C GLN A 44 -0.31 -19.25 -12.53
N PHE A 45 0.65 -18.33 -12.47
CA PHE A 45 0.65 -17.15 -13.34
C PHE A 45 0.76 -17.52 -14.82
N LEU A 46 1.67 -18.44 -15.17
CA LEU A 46 1.85 -18.91 -16.54
C LEU A 46 0.62 -19.64 -17.08
N ASP A 47 0.08 -20.58 -16.32
CA ASP A 47 -1.12 -21.33 -16.70
C ASP A 47 -2.32 -20.38 -16.88
N PHE A 48 -2.47 -19.38 -16.00
CA PHE A 48 -3.50 -18.36 -16.15
C PHE A 48 -3.31 -17.55 -17.43
N ALA A 49 -2.12 -17.01 -17.68
CA ALA A 49 -1.86 -16.17 -18.85
C ALA A 49 -1.95 -16.94 -20.19
N GLN A 50 -1.60 -18.22 -20.21
CA GLN A 50 -1.55 -19.03 -21.44
C GLN A 50 -2.88 -19.69 -21.79
N LYS A 51 -3.61 -20.21 -20.80
CA LYS A 51 -4.69 -21.17 -21.04
C LYS A 51 -6.06 -20.65 -20.64
N THR A 52 -6.13 -19.89 -19.55
CA THR A 52 -7.40 -19.57 -18.89
C THR A 52 -7.61 -18.08 -18.65
N GLY A 53 -6.79 -17.24 -19.28
CA GLY A 53 -6.67 -15.82 -19.02
C GLY A 53 -7.93 -15.09 -19.44
N ASP A 54 -8.72 -14.67 -18.46
CA ASP A 54 -9.93 -13.90 -18.66
C ASP A 54 -9.91 -12.70 -17.72
N GLU A 55 -10.17 -11.51 -18.28
CA GLU A 55 -10.10 -10.24 -17.57
C GLU A 55 -11.08 -10.23 -16.39
N LYS A 56 -12.31 -10.73 -16.61
CA LYS A 56 -13.34 -10.78 -15.58
C LYS A 56 -12.94 -11.69 -14.42
N ARG A 57 -12.36 -12.86 -14.70
CA ARG A 57 -11.80 -13.74 -13.64
C ARG A 57 -10.67 -13.06 -12.88
N SER A 58 -9.76 -12.37 -13.58
CA SER A 58 -8.68 -11.64 -12.92
C SER A 58 -9.21 -10.50 -12.05
N PHE A 59 -10.21 -9.75 -12.52
CA PHE A 59 -10.89 -8.70 -11.78
C PHE A 59 -11.54 -9.24 -10.49
N VAL A 60 -12.35 -10.31 -10.61
CA VAL A 60 -13.05 -10.91 -9.46
C VAL A 60 -12.07 -11.39 -8.39
N TRP A 61 -10.93 -11.94 -8.79
CA TRP A 61 -9.91 -12.37 -7.84
C TRP A 61 -9.16 -11.19 -7.21
N LEU A 62 -8.70 -10.23 -8.03
CA LEU A 62 -7.93 -9.09 -7.54
C LEU A 62 -8.72 -8.16 -6.62
N ARG A 63 -10.02 -7.95 -6.87
CA ARG A 63 -10.85 -7.12 -5.99
C ARG A 63 -11.02 -7.71 -4.59
N GLN A 64 -10.77 -9.01 -4.40
CA GLN A 64 -10.78 -9.69 -3.10
C GLN A 64 -9.37 -9.75 -2.49
N GLU A 65 -8.36 -10.05 -3.31
CA GLU A 65 -6.98 -10.22 -2.84
C GLU A 65 -6.29 -8.89 -2.51
N LEU A 66 -6.48 -7.85 -3.33
CA LEU A 66 -5.76 -6.58 -3.16
C LEU A 66 -6.12 -5.86 -1.85
N PRO A 67 -7.39 -5.76 -1.42
CA PRO A 67 -7.72 -5.21 -0.10
C PRO A 67 -7.00 -5.93 1.03
N THR A 68 -6.97 -7.26 0.99
CA THR A 68 -6.27 -8.09 1.97
C THR A 68 -4.78 -7.74 2.04
N ARG A 69 -4.08 -7.72 0.90
CA ARG A 69 -2.65 -7.40 0.87
C ARG A 69 -2.35 -5.98 1.30
N LEU A 70 -3.13 -5.00 0.84
CA LEU A 70 -2.96 -3.60 1.19
C LEU A 70 -3.24 -3.33 2.68
N ALA A 71 -4.29 -3.95 3.24
CA ALA A 71 -4.60 -3.83 4.66
C ALA A 71 -3.51 -4.45 5.55
N ASN A 72 -3.04 -5.66 5.20
CA ASN A 72 -1.90 -6.27 5.86
C ASN A 72 -0.66 -5.36 5.78
N MET A 73 -0.42 -4.73 4.62
CA MET A 73 0.72 -3.83 4.48
C MET A 73 0.59 -2.59 5.38
N VAL A 74 -0.60 -1.98 5.46
CA VAL A 74 -0.85 -0.87 6.38
C VAL A 74 -0.63 -1.28 7.83
N LYS A 75 -1.06 -2.48 8.23
CA LYS A 75 -0.82 -2.99 9.58
C LYS A 75 0.64 -3.23 9.88
N GLU A 76 1.40 -3.77 8.94
CA GLU A 76 2.84 -3.96 9.10
C GLU A 76 3.57 -2.61 9.20
N MET A 77 3.20 -1.59 8.41
CA MET A 77 3.77 -0.24 8.56
C MET A 77 3.50 0.34 9.94
N ASN A 78 2.30 0.14 10.50
CA ASN A 78 1.98 0.62 11.85
C ASN A 78 2.75 -0.08 12.97
N LYS A 79 3.58 -1.09 12.67
CA LYS A 79 4.52 -1.72 13.62
C LYS A 79 5.90 -1.05 13.63
N LEU A 80 6.13 -0.09 12.73
CA LEU A 80 7.34 0.71 12.75
C LEU A 80 7.42 1.54 14.03
N PRO A 81 8.64 1.89 14.47
CA PRO A 81 8.84 2.86 15.56
C PRO A 81 8.09 4.17 15.28
N ASP A 82 7.45 4.73 16.31
CA ASP A 82 6.63 5.94 16.19
C ASP A 82 7.44 7.12 15.64
N GLU A 83 8.73 7.17 15.97
CA GLU A 83 9.67 8.17 15.47
C GLU A 83 9.86 8.06 13.96
N LEU A 84 10.03 6.83 13.43
CA LEU A 84 10.11 6.60 11.98
C LEU A 84 8.78 6.92 11.30
N LEU A 85 7.66 6.55 11.92
CA LEU A 85 6.32 6.86 11.42
C LEU A 85 6.02 8.36 11.40
N ALA A 86 6.68 9.15 12.26
CA ALA A 86 6.56 10.60 12.28
C ALA A 86 7.32 11.28 11.13
N MET A 87 8.33 10.61 10.55
CA MET A 87 9.14 11.17 9.47
C MET A 87 8.29 11.52 8.24
N PRO A 88 8.50 12.72 7.64
CA PRO A 88 7.69 13.18 6.50
C PRO A 88 7.60 12.16 5.36
N SER A 89 8.71 11.53 5.01
CA SER A 89 8.75 10.57 3.90
C SER A 89 8.01 9.27 4.23
N THR A 90 8.14 8.75 5.46
CA THR A 90 7.37 7.58 5.92
C THR A 90 5.86 7.86 5.97
N ARG A 91 5.46 9.07 6.40
CA ARG A 91 4.05 9.50 6.39
C ARG A 91 3.50 9.57 4.97
N LEU A 92 4.30 10.02 4.01
CA LEU A 92 3.92 10.06 2.61
C LEU A 92 3.66 8.64 2.06
N VAL A 93 4.57 7.70 2.30
CA VAL A 93 4.36 6.28 1.95
C VAL A 93 3.10 5.73 2.62
N THR A 94 2.89 6.04 3.90
CA THR A 94 1.69 5.63 4.63
C THR A 94 0.41 6.17 3.99
N SER A 95 0.42 7.43 3.52
CA SER A 95 -0.71 8.02 2.81
C SER A 95 -1.01 7.31 1.50
N TRP A 96 0.02 6.90 0.74
CA TRP A 96 -0.16 6.20 -0.54
C TRP A 96 -0.84 4.85 -0.37
N TYR A 97 -0.48 4.07 0.65
CA TYR A 97 -1.13 2.79 0.94
C TYR A 97 -2.58 2.96 1.40
N ASN A 98 -2.86 3.96 2.25
CA ASN A 98 -4.24 4.26 2.67
C ASN A 98 -5.12 4.69 1.49
N THR A 99 -4.60 5.54 0.60
CA THR A 99 -5.30 5.97 -0.61
C THR A 99 -5.56 4.78 -1.53
N SER A 100 -4.55 3.95 -1.81
CA SER A 100 -4.73 2.76 -2.65
C SER A 100 -5.74 1.78 -2.05
N PHE A 101 -5.69 1.54 -0.74
CA PHE A 101 -6.67 0.68 -0.08
C PHE A 101 -8.09 1.23 -0.25
N GLY A 102 -8.28 2.52 0.01
CA GLY A 102 -9.58 3.20 -0.14
C GLY A 102 -10.15 3.12 -1.56
N GLU A 103 -9.32 3.20 -2.59
CA GLU A 103 -9.77 3.08 -3.98
C GLU A 103 -10.16 1.64 -4.36
N VAL A 104 -9.46 0.63 -3.83
CA VAL A 104 -9.72 -0.77 -4.17
C VAL A 104 -10.98 -1.30 -3.45
N ILE A 105 -11.23 -0.91 -2.20
CA ILE A 105 -12.42 -1.37 -1.46
C ILE A 105 -13.74 -0.90 -2.08
N ASP A 106 -13.73 0.13 -2.93
CA ASP A 106 -14.92 0.57 -3.66
C ASP A 106 -15.45 -0.51 -4.62
N PHE A 107 -14.62 -1.49 -5.01
CA PHE A 107 -14.96 -2.59 -5.91
C PHE A 107 -15.46 -3.86 -5.20
N ASP A 108 -15.58 -3.84 -3.87
CA ASP A 108 -16.05 -4.97 -3.04
C ASP A 108 -17.55 -5.29 -3.24
N LYS A 109 -18.28 -4.45 -3.99
CA LYS A 109 -19.73 -4.65 -4.21
C LYS A 109 -19.99 -5.66 -5.33
N ASN A 110 -21.00 -6.50 -5.11
CA ASN A 110 -21.40 -7.68 -5.91
C ASN A 110 -21.73 -7.45 -7.40
N LYS A 111 -21.57 -6.25 -7.94
CA LYS A 111 -21.77 -6.01 -9.38
C LYS A 111 -20.44 -6.19 -10.12
N THR A 112 -20.52 -6.78 -11.29
CA THR A 112 -19.39 -7.00 -12.19
C THR A 112 -19.91 -6.70 -13.58
N ASP A 113 -20.03 -5.41 -13.86
CA ASP A 113 -20.30 -4.93 -15.21
C ASP A 113 -19.00 -4.51 -15.91
N ARG A 114 -19.04 -4.36 -17.24
CA ARG A 114 -17.87 -3.94 -18.03
C ARG A 114 -17.34 -2.56 -17.61
N PRO A 115 -18.19 -1.54 -17.34
CA PRO A 115 -17.73 -0.26 -16.82
C PRO A 115 -16.92 -0.35 -15.52
N ASP A 116 -17.29 -1.25 -14.60
CA ASP A 116 -16.55 -1.49 -13.36
C ASP A 116 -15.14 -2.05 -13.62
N ILE A 117 -14.98 -2.96 -14.59
CA ILE A 117 -13.67 -3.52 -14.96
C ILE A 117 -12.77 -2.44 -15.56
N GLU A 118 -13.28 -1.62 -16.49
CA GLU A 118 -12.51 -0.52 -17.08
C GLU A 118 -12.11 0.53 -16.02
N ARG A 119 -13.01 0.83 -15.08
CA ARG A 119 -12.70 1.70 -13.93
C ARG A 119 -11.64 1.06 -13.04
N PHE A 120 -11.71 -0.25 -12.80
CA PHE A 120 -10.72 -0.98 -12.02
C PHE A 120 -9.34 -0.92 -12.64
N ASN A 121 -9.23 -1.13 -13.96
CA ASN A 121 -7.95 -1.04 -14.68
C ASN A 121 -7.31 0.33 -14.53
N ARG A 122 -8.09 1.41 -14.65
CA ARG A 122 -7.62 2.78 -14.42
C ARG A 122 -7.14 3.00 -12.97
N VAL A 123 -7.86 2.46 -11.99
CA VAL A 123 -7.44 2.51 -10.57
C VAL A 123 -6.13 1.75 -10.38
N LEU A 124 -5.98 0.54 -10.94
CA LEU A 124 -4.76 -0.25 -10.82
C LEU A 124 -3.56 0.46 -11.44
N GLN A 125 -3.71 1.08 -12.61
CA GLN A 125 -2.66 1.90 -13.23
C GLN A 125 -2.27 3.07 -12.33
N GLY A 126 -3.25 3.77 -11.75
CA GLY A 126 -3.01 4.83 -10.78
C GLY A 126 -2.24 4.36 -9.55
N ILE A 127 -2.56 3.17 -9.03
CA ILE A 127 -1.85 2.56 -7.90
C ILE A 127 -0.40 2.24 -8.26
N VAL A 128 -0.15 1.62 -9.43
CA VAL A 128 1.21 1.29 -9.89
C VAL A 128 2.06 2.55 -10.01
N GLN A 129 1.51 3.62 -10.57
CA GLN A 129 2.21 4.90 -10.73
C GLN A 129 2.45 5.59 -9.38
N ARG A 130 1.44 5.65 -8.50
CA ARG A 130 1.56 6.22 -7.15
C ARG A 130 2.63 5.53 -6.33
N HIS A 131 2.74 4.20 -6.46
CA HIS A 131 3.66 3.40 -5.68
C HIS A 131 5.06 3.33 -6.29
N ARG A 132 5.33 4.00 -7.42
CA ARG A 132 6.60 3.94 -8.17
C ARG A 132 7.81 4.23 -7.29
N ASN A 133 7.75 5.27 -6.47
CA ASN A 133 8.91 5.77 -5.69
C ASN A 133 8.91 5.32 -4.23
N VAL A 134 8.06 4.36 -3.83
CA VAL A 134 7.96 3.89 -2.43
C VAL A 134 9.30 3.48 -1.82
N VAL A 135 10.17 2.81 -2.58
CA VAL A 135 11.49 2.36 -2.06
C VAL A 135 12.39 3.54 -1.75
N GLU A 136 12.53 4.47 -2.70
CA GLU A 136 13.33 5.68 -2.56
C GLU A 136 12.79 6.56 -1.42
N THR A 137 11.47 6.81 -1.39
CA THR A 137 10.83 7.60 -0.34
C THR A 137 10.97 6.94 1.04
N MET A 138 10.85 5.61 1.14
CA MET A 138 11.05 4.94 2.42
C MET A 138 12.51 5.02 2.89
N ALA A 139 13.48 4.93 1.96
CA ALA A 139 14.89 5.15 2.27
C ALA A 139 15.14 6.57 2.79
N HIS A 140 14.53 7.59 2.17
CA HIS A 140 14.55 8.96 2.70
C HIS A 140 13.98 9.05 4.11
N GLY A 141 12.88 8.37 4.41
CA GLY A 141 12.31 8.35 5.77
C GLY A 141 13.26 7.79 6.83
N ILE A 142 14.06 6.78 6.47
CA ILE A 142 15.08 6.23 7.37
C ILE A 142 16.25 7.20 7.54
N MET A 143 16.66 7.90 6.47
CA MET A 143 17.71 8.92 6.55
C MET A 143 17.27 10.12 7.41
N GLU A 144 16.04 10.61 7.22
CA GLU A 144 15.42 11.65 8.05
C GLU A 144 15.47 11.27 9.54
N TRP A 145 15.14 10.01 9.85
CA TRP A 145 15.18 9.53 11.24
C TRP A 145 16.61 9.44 11.78
N LYS A 146 17.54 8.89 11.00
CA LYS A 146 18.97 8.80 11.37
C LYS A 146 19.57 10.17 11.68
N GLU A 147 19.31 11.16 10.83
CA GLU A 147 19.76 12.54 11.01
C GLU A 147 19.15 13.17 12.27
N SER A 148 17.88 12.88 12.57
CA SER A 148 17.21 13.40 13.77
C SER A 148 17.80 12.91 15.10
N CYS A 149 18.50 11.77 15.10
CA CYS A 149 19.11 11.20 16.30
C CYS A 149 20.49 11.78 16.62
N GLY A 150 21.20 12.39 15.66
CA GLY A 150 22.51 13.00 15.84
C GLY A 150 23.69 12.04 16.08
N ASP A 151 23.44 10.83 16.58
CA ASP A 151 24.43 9.75 16.76
C ASP A 151 24.05 8.54 15.90
N ILE A 152 24.73 8.41 14.77
CA ILE A 152 24.47 7.37 13.76
C ILE A 152 24.89 5.99 14.27
N ASP A 153 25.99 5.90 15.01
CA ASP A 153 26.52 4.62 15.48
C ASP A 153 25.61 4.02 16.55
N HIS A 154 25.15 4.86 17.49
CA HIS A 154 24.17 4.47 18.48
C HIS A 154 22.82 4.09 17.84
N PHE A 155 22.37 4.85 16.83
CA PHE A 155 21.16 4.52 16.07
C PHE A 155 21.25 3.13 15.44
N ASN A 156 22.34 2.86 14.73
CA ASN A 156 22.52 1.58 14.04
C ASN A 156 22.56 0.43 15.06
N GLN A 157 23.25 0.60 16.20
CA GLN A 157 23.32 -0.41 17.24
C GLN A 157 21.94 -0.80 17.80
N ILE A 158 20.99 0.13 17.88
CA ILE A 158 19.67 -0.11 18.48
C ILE A 158 18.62 -0.56 17.44
N TYR A 159 18.64 0.05 16.25
CA TYR A 159 17.51 -0.04 15.32
C TYR A 159 17.80 -0.78 14.02
N GLN A 160 19.07 -1.05 13.67
CA GLN A 160 19.41 -1.63 12.38
C GLN A 160 18.70 -2.96 12.10
N ASP A 161 18.74 -3.91 13.04
CA ASP A 161 18.10 -5.23 12.86
C ASP A 161 16.57 -5.13 12.77
N LYS A 162 15.96 -4.23 13.56
CA LYS A 162 14.51 -4.00 13.55
C LYS A 162 14.07 -3.39 12.22
N ILE A 163 14.84 -2.43 11.71
CA ILE A 163 14.60 -1.80 10.42
C ILE A 163 14.77 -2.82 9.31
N GLN A 164 15.85 -3.60 9.31
CA GLN A 164 16.10 -4.64 8.30
C GLN A 164 14.96 -5.66 8.24
N TYR A 165 14.58 -6.21 9.39
CA TYR A 165 13.47 -7.16 9.50
C TYR A 165 12.16 -6.59 8.93
N PHE A 166 11.86 -5.32 9.22
CA PHE A 166 10.70 -4.66 8.64
C PHE A 166 10.84 -4.49 7.14
N LEU A 167 11.98 -3.99 6.65
CA LEU A 167 12.21 -3.72 5.23
C LEU A 167 12.12 -4.99 4.39
N ASP A 168 12.61 -6.12 4.90
CA ASP A 168 12.49 -7.41 4.20
C ASP A 168 11.02 -7.80 3.99
N ARG A 169 10.20 -7.69 5.04
CA ARG A 169 8.76 -7.99 4.98
C ARG A 169 8.01 -6.99 4.09
N PHE A 170 8.32 -5.71 4.25
CA PHE A 170 7.72 -4.61 3.50
C PHE A 170 7.99 -4.74 2.01
N TYR A 171 9.26 -4.92 1.62
CA TYR A 171 9.64 -5.04 0.22
C TYR A 171 9.19 -6.35 -0.39
N THR A 172 9.20 -7.47 0.33
CA THR A 172 8.63 -8.74 -0.15
C THR A 172 7.14 -8.61 -0.44
N SER A 173 6.37 -8.04 0.50
CA SER A 173 4.93 -7.80 0.32
C SER A 173 4.66 -6.87 -0.87
N ARG A 174 5.41 -5.77 -0.98
CA ARG A 174 5.30 -4.82 -2.10
C ARG A 174 5.64 -5.46 -3.44
N ILE A 175 6.69 -6.28 -3.52
CA ILE A 175 7.03 -7.04 -4.73
C ILE A 175 5.85 -7.92 -5.14
N GLY A 176 5.25 -8.64 -4.18
CA GLY A 176 4.07 -9.46 -4.43
C GLY A 176 2.88 -8.67 -4.99
N ILE A 177 2.55 -7.52 -4.39
CA ILE A 177 1.47 -6.64 -4.90
C ILE A 177 1.81 -6.13 -6.31
N ARG A 178 3.05 -5.66 -6.54
CA ARG A 178 3.48 -5.13 -7.84
C ARG A 178 3.44 -6.19 -8.94
N ILE A 179 3.81 -7.43 -8.64
CA ILE A 179 3.71 -8.55 -9.58
C ILE A 179 2.25 -8.77 -10.00
N LEU A 180 1.31 -8.81 -9.04
CA LEU A 180 -0.11 -8.98 -9.32
C LEU A 180 -0.68 -7.87 -10.21
N LEU A 181 -0.40 -6.61 -9.84
CA LEU A 181 -0.88 -5.44 -10.59
C LEU A 181 -0.31 -5.41 -12.00
N ASN A 182 1.00 -5.62 -12.14
CA ASN A 182 1.66 -5.60 -13.44
C ASN A 182 1.17 -6.75 -14.33
N GLN A 183 0.97 -7.95 -13.79
CA GLN A 183 0.45 -9.07 -14.56
C GLN A 183 -0.92 -8.75 -15.16
N HIS A 184 -1.84 -8.21 -14.35
CA HIS A 184 -3.15 -7.82 -14.84
C HIS A 184 -3.09 -6.71 -15.90
N ILE A 185 -2.32 -5.65 -15.65
CA ILE A 185 -2.21 -4.50 -16.56
C ILE A 185 -1.55 -4.90 -17.88
N LEU A 186 -0.54 -5.79 -17.86
CA LEU A 186 0.14 -6.22 -19.09
C LEU A 186 -0.74 -7.17 -19.94
N LEU A 187 -1.57 -8.00 -19.30
CA LEU A 187 -2.47 -8.92 -20.01
C LEU A 187 -3.71 -8.21 -20.55
N PHE A 188 -4.31 -7.31 -19.77
CA PHE A 188 -5.65 -6.77 -20.04
C PHE A 188 -5.71 -5.23 -20.14
N GLY A 189 -4.67 -4.52 -19.73
CA GLY A 189 -4.61 -3.07 -19.85
C GLY A 189 -4.31 -2.59 -21.28
N ASP A 190 -4.50 -1.28 -21.48
CA ASP A 190 -4.30 -0.56 -22.74
C ASP A 190 -2.81 -0.29 -23.07
N SER A 191 -1.89 -1.17 -22.68
CA SER A 191 -0.48 -0.97 -22.98
C SER A 191 -0.18 -1.26 -24.46
N PRO A 192 0.41 -0.30 -25.21
CA PRO A 192 0.70 -0.46 -26.64
C PRO A 192 1.83 -1.45 -26.93
N GLU A 193 2.66 -1.77 -25.94
CA GLU A 193 3.78 -2.70 -26.07
C GLU A 193 3.47 -3.97 -25.29
N ARG A 194 2.88 -4.95 -25.96
CA ARG A 194 2.83 -6.34 -25.47
C ARG A 194 4.01 -7.09 -26.10
N PRO A 195 5.11 -7.34 -25.36
CA PRO A 195 6.21 -8.11 -25.93
C PRO A 195 5.69 -9.49 -26.28
N SER A 196 5.71 -9.86 -27.57
CA SER A 196 5.01 -11.05 -28.08
C SER A 196 5.50 -12.38 -27.49
N LYS A 197 6.64 -12.37 -26.80
CA LYS A 197 7.27 -13.53 -26.16
C LYS A 197 6.99 -13.64 -24.65
N LEU A 198 6.38 -12.63 -24.03
CA LEU A 198 6.12 -12.60 -22.59
C LEU A 198 4.66 -12.88 -22.27
N TYR A 199 4.44 -13.59 -21.16
CA TYR A 199 3.13 -13.78 -20.55
C TYR A 199 2.97 -12.79 -19.39
N GLY A 200 2.45 -11.61 -19.73
CA GLY A 200 2.50 -10.44 -18.86
C GLY A 200 3.95 -10.04 -18.60
N SER A 201 4.42 -10.20 -17.36
CA SER A 201 5.81 -9.91 -16.97
C SER A 201 6.73 -11.15 -16.89
N ILE A 202 6.28 -12.32 -17.37
CA ILE A 202 7.02 -13.58 -17.22
C ILE A 202 7.50 -14.08 -18.58
N ASP A 203 8.81 -14.34 -18.67
CA ASP A 203 9.42 -15.08 -19.77
C ASP A 203 9.46 -16.58 -19.43
N PRO A 204 8.76 -17.46 -20.17
CA PRO A 204 8.77 -18.90 -19.93
C PRO A 204 10.08 -19.58 -20.36
N LYS A 205 11.01 -18.87 -21.03
CA LYS A 205 12.26 -19.40 -21.59
C LYS A 205 13.52 -18.70 -21.06
N CYS A 206 13.41 -18.00 -19.94
CA CYS A 206 14.54 -17.35 -19.27
C CYS A 206 15.53 -18.36 -18.68
#